data_AF-A0A5K7YXU0-F1
#
_entry.id   AF-A0A5K7YXU0-F1
#
_cell.length_a   1.000
_cell.length_b   1.000
_cell.length_c   1.000
_cell.angle_alpha   90.00
_cell.angle_beta   90.00
_cell.angle_gamma   90.00
#
_symmetry.space_group_name_H-M   'P 1'
#
loop_
_entity.id
_entity.type
_entity.pdbx_description
1 polymer ?
#
loop_
_entity_poly.entity_id
_entity_poly.type
_entity_poly.pdbx_seq_one_letter_code
_entity_poly.pdbx_strand_id
1 'polypeptide(L)'
;MAPDMSGAEYFENRDFSTAYTTLKLFPSGPMTGQVADIGAGAYGARFELDGDLSPLFPYINAVADHAQYYETPVYIKFVLFQRLCAFYPRQGAFAPVRDIAGAMAFLPKLLDFIADLYRQRPRLTPNHKKFKPVSILDIYRLLPGTNCRICGYSTCMAYAAALSRQRTSMVKCPHLARPVEEKAIFPVYDRQGNVVRTVSLDIDTACLRQKIDQKETRIQSLQSRLSDLERIRAANFDAANDNLPTPLTRREIEVLQRIAGGATNREISGELQISQHTVKSHVIHIFNKLGVNDRAQASAWGALHGLPLCEYP
;
A
#
# COMPACT_ATOMS: atom_id res chain seq x y z
N MET A 1 52.43 14.31 -0.30
CA MET A 1 51.57 14.24 -1.50
C MET A 1 51.32 12.77 -1.77
N ALA A 2 50.21 12.24 -1.26
CA ALA A 2 49.73 10.89 -1.57
C ALA A 2 48.82 10.98 -2.80
N PRO A 3 48.82 9.97 -3.69
CA PRO A 3 48.07 10.05 -4.93
C PRO A 3 46.56 10.07 -4.63
N ASP A 4 45.88 11.02 -5.25
CA ASP A 4 44.43 11.09 -5.40
C ASP A 4 43.97 9.86 -6.18
N MET A 5 43.68 8.78 -5.46
CA MET A 5 43.00 7.58 -5.97
C MET A 5 41.56 7.98 -6.29
N SER A 6 41.42 8.68 -7.41
CA SER A 6 40.19 9.27 -7.88
C SER A 6 39.11 8.21 -8.06
N GLY A 7 37.85 8.55 -7.77
CA GLY A 7 36.69 7.67 -7.98
C GLY A 7 36.53 7.16 -9.44
N ALA A 8 37.41 7.55 -10.36
CA ALA A 8 37.45 7.06 -11.73
C ALA A 8 37.84 5.57 -11.84
N GLU A 9 38.77 5.07 -11.03
CA GLU A 9 39.15 3.64 -11.06
C GLU A 9 38.05 2.72 -10.52
N TYR A 10 37.23 3.23 -9.59
CA TYR A 10 36.12 2.49 -8.96
C TYR A 10 34.98 2.16 -9.93
N PHE A 11 34.68 3.04 -10.89
CA PHE A 11 33.59 2.82 -11.84
C PHE A 11 34.06 2.11 -13.13
N GLU A 12 35.37 2.06 -13.38
CA GLU A 12 35.98 1.29 -14.48
C GLU A 12 36.16 -0.18 -14.10
N ASN A 13 36.60 -0.46 -12.86
CA ASN A 13 36.70 -1.81 -12.31
C ASN A 13 35.47 -2.08 -11.44
N ARG A 14 34.56 -2.97 -11.87
CA ARG A 14 33.24 -3.27 -11.27
C ARG A 14 33.27 -3.86 -9.84
N ASP A 15 34.11 -3.38 -8.94
CA ASP A 15 34.15 -3.87 -7.57
C ASP A 15 33.11 -3.16 -6.70
N PHE A 16 31.87 -3.66 -6.76
CA PHE A 16 30.81 -3.26 -5.86
C PHE A 16 30.65 -4.25 -4.69
N SER A 17 31.69 -5.01 -4.34
CA SER A 17 31.63 -6.06 -3.30
C SER A 17 31.10 -5.55 -1.96
N THR A 18 31.43 -4.31 -1.57
CA THR A 18 30.90 -3.66 -0.37
C THR A 18 29.40 -3.46 -0.43
N ALA A 19 28.82 -3.14 -1.59
CA ALA A 19 27.37 -2.97 -1.74
C ALA A 19 26.63 -4.28 -1.47
N TYR A 20 27.18 -5.42 -1.91
CA TYR A 20 26.62 -6.74 -1.64
C TYR A 20 26.80 -7.14 -0.17
N THR A 21 27.98 -6.89 0.41
CA THR A 21 28.32 -7.27 1.79
C THR A 21 27.52 -6.47 2.83
N THR A 22 27.20 -5.22 2.52
CA THR A 22 26.49 -4.30 3.43
C THR A 22 24.98 -4.24 3.20
N LEU A 23 24.45 -4.99 2.22
CA LEU A 23 23.04 -4.96 1.86
C LEU A 23 22.17 -5.41 3.04
N LYS A 24 21.30 -4.50 3.50
CA LYS A 24 20.37 -4.76 4.61
C LYS A 24 18.96 -4.32 4.25
N LEU A 25 17.99 -5.11 4.70
CA LEU A 25 16.58 -4.72 4.66
C LEU A 25 16.26 -3.79 5.83
N PHE A 26 15.38 -2.83 5.59
CA PHE A 26 14.75 -2.03 6.62
C PHE A 26 13.25 -1.97 6.37
N PRO A 27 12.41 -1.91 7.41
CA PRO A 27 10.98 -1.73 7.23
C PRO A 27 10.75 -0.41 6.49
N SER A 28 10.21 -0.47 5.26
CA SER A 28 9.78 0.73 4.57
C SER A 28 8.43 1.13 5.15
N GLY A 29 8.44 2.00 6.16
CA GLY A 29 7.26 2.79 6.49
C GLY A 29 6.92 3.72 5.32
N PRO A 30 5.74 4.37 5.33
CA PRO A 30 5.37 5.35 4.31
C PRO A 30 6.27 6.58 4.40
N MET A 31 7.47 6.50 3.83
CA MET A 31 8.39 7.61 3.66
C MET A 31 7.91 8.43 2.47
N THR A 32 7.17 9.49 2.78
CA THR A 32 6.98 10.69 1.97
C THR A 32 6.42 10.49 0.56
N GLY A 33 5.09 10.57 0.47
CA GLY A 33 4.42 11.04 -0.76
C GLY A 33 3.77 10.00 -1.65
N GLN A 34 3.68 8.73 -1.26
CA GLN A 34 2.81 7.76 -1.93
C GLN A 34 1.85 7.12 -0.93
N VAL A 35 0.56 7.35 -1.15
CA VAL A 35 -0.50 6.45 -0.69
C VAL A 35 -0.55 5.35 -1.73
N ALA A 36 0.29 4.34 -1.58
CA ALA A 36 0.06 3.05 -2.21
C ALA A 36 -0.43 2.13 -1.10
N ASP A 37 -1.58 1.49 -1.31
CA ASP A 37 -2.09 0.43 -0.45
C ASP A 37 -1.01 -0.65 -0.28
N ILE A 38 -0.34 -0.67 0.87
CA ILE A 38 0.60 -1.74 1.21
C ILE A 38 -0.17 -2.79 2.00
N GLY A 39 -0.82 -3.69 1.26
CA GLY A 39 -1.00 -5.05 1.75
C GLY A 39 0.38 -5.71 1.90
N ALA A 40 0.68 -6.18 3.11
CA ALA A 40 1.78 -7.08 3.49
C ALA A 40 3.23 -6.64 3.17
N GLY A 41 3.97 -6.23 4.21
CA GLY A 41 5.41 -6.50 4.33
C GLY A 41 6.35 -5.92 3.25
N ALA A 42 6.08 -4.72 2.71
CA ALA A 42 7.07 -4.06 1.86
C ALA A 42 8.27 -3.56 2.70
N TYR A 43 9.48 -3.95 2.30
CA TYR A 43 10.75 -3.49 2.85
C TYR A 43 11.44 -2.53 1.87
N GLY A 44 12.38 -1.74 2.39
CA GLY A 44 13.41 -1.08 1.59
C GLY A 44 14.74 -1.81 1.78
N ALA A 45 15.65 -1.69 0.81
CA ALA A 45 17.01 -2.17 0.91
C ALA A 45 17.98 -0.99 0.93
N ARG A 46 19.04 -1.07 1.74
CA ARG A 46 20.14 -0.10 1.81
C ARG A 46 21.48 -0.81 1.74
N PHE A 47 22.46 -0.16 1.13
CA PHE A 47 23.84 -0.63 1.00
C PHE A 47 24.82 0.55 1.00
N GLU A 48 26.10 0.24 1.22
CA GLU A 48 27.22 1.19 1.20
C GLU A 48 28.03 1.08 -0.09
N LEU A 49 28.73 2.16 -0.44
CA LEU A 49 29.60 2.26 -1.61
C LEU A 49 31.01 2.68 -1.16
N ASP A 50 32.03 2.09 -1.77
CA ASP A 50 33.42 2.43 -1.45
C ASP A 50 33.83 3.78 -2.03
N GLY A 51 33.25 4.18 -3.17
CA GLY A 51 33.49 5.45 -3.85
C GLY A 51 32.44 6.51 -3.56
N ASP A 52 32.80 7.78 -3.78
CA ASP A 52 31.85 8.90 -3.80
C ASP A 52 31.12 8.98 -5.15
N LEU A 53 29.80 8.79 -5.11
CA LEU A 53 28.90 8.86 -6.25
C LEU A 53 28.39 10.28 -6.54
N SER A 54 28.64 11.24 -5.65
CA SER A 54 28.16 12.62 -5.79
C SER A 54 28.48 13.29 -7.15
N PRO A 55 29.63 13.04 -7.81
CA PRO A 55 29.92 13.60 -9.13
C PRO A 55 28.98 13.11 -10.25
N LEU A 56 28.33 11.96 -10.06
CA LEU A 56 27.37 11.40 -11.01
C LEU A 56 25.94 11.93 -10.82
N PHE A 57 25.62 12.60 -9.71
CA PHE A 57 24.26 13.07 -9.44
C PHE A 57 23.69 13.99 -10.53
N PRO A 58 24.44 14.96 -11.08
CA PRO A 58 23.93 15.77 -12.20
C PRO A 58 23.62 14.95 -13.46
N TYR A 59 24.34 13.85 -13.69
CA TYR A 59 24.12 12.97 -14.85
C TYR A 59 22.91 12.08 -14.62
N ILE A 60 22.75 11.51 -13.42
CA ILE A 60 21.53 10.79 -13.02
C ILE A 60 20.31 11.72 -13.17
N ASN A 61 20.44 12.98 -12.75
CA ASN A 61 19.38 13.99 -12.84
C ASN A 61 19.02 14.38 -14.29
N ALA A 62 19.87 14.05 -15.26
CA ALA A 62 19.63 14.30 -16.68
C ALA A 62 18.95 13.13 -17.38
N VAL A 63 19.22 11.88 -16.94
CA VAL A 63 18.77 10.69 -17.66
C VAL A 63 17.70 9.86 -16.95
N ALA A 64 17.61 9.95 -15.61
CA ALA A 64 16.74 9.07 -14.85
C ALA A 64 15.32 9.64 -14.70
N ASP A 65 14.33 8.76 -14.78
CA ASP A 65 12.92 9.13 -14.63
C ASP A 65 12.66 9.71 -13.23
N HIS A 66 11.90 10.81 -13.20
CA HIS A 66 11.50 11.49 -11.97
C HIS A 66 12.68 11.86 -11.05
N ALA A 67 13.86 12.13 -11.63
CA ALA A 67 15.03 12.48 -10.85
C ALA A 67 14.87 13.82 -10.11
N GLN A 68 15.30 13.85 -8.86
CA GLN A 68 15.27 15.00 -7.96
C GLN A 68 16.61 15.08 -7.24
N TYR A 69 17.40 16.09 -7.58
CA TYR A 69 18.71 16.33 -6.97
C TYR A 69 18.61 17.30 -5.79
N TYR A 70 18.88 16.84 -4.58
CA TYR A 70 18.84 17.64 -3.35
C TYR A 70 20.23 18.16 -2.95
N GLU A 71 20.25 19.33 -2.30
CA GLU A 71 21.47 19.99 -1.83
C GLU A 71 21.68 19.87 -0.31
N THR A 72 20.61 19.68 0.48
CA THR A 72 20.72 19.57 1.94
C THR A 72 19.71 18.57 2.52
N PRO A 73 20.14 17.35 2.89
CA PRO A 73 21.46 16.76 2.60
C PRO A 73 21.67 16.56 1.09
N VAL A 74 22.92 16.38 0.65
CA VAL A 74 23.24 16.10 -0.76
C VAL A 74 22.86 14.66 -1.07
N TYR A 75 21.84 14.45 -1.90
CA TYR A 75 21.43 13.13 -2.40
C TYR A 75 20.59 13.28 -3.67
N ILE A 76 20.43 12.20 -4.41
CA ILE A 76 19.53 12.15 -5.56
C ILE A 76 18.50 11.04 -5.40
N LYS A 77 17.25 11.35 -5.74
CA LYS A 77 16.12 10.42 -5.76
C LYS A 77 15.65 10.27 -7.20
N PHE A 78 15.33 9.07 -7.65
CA PHE A 78 14.85 8.80 -9.01
C PHE A 78 14.10 7.47 -9.06
N VAL A 79 13.48 7.15 -10.19
CA VAL A 79 12.80 5.87 -10.41
C VAL A 79 13.58 5.06 -11.44
N LEU A 80 13.77 3.76 -11.16
CA LEU A 80 14.41 2.81 -12.07
C LEU A 80 13.66 1.47 -12.01
N PHE A 81 13.24 0.93 -13.16
CA PHE A 81 12.43 -0.29 -13.26
C PHE A 81 11.26 -0.35 -12.25
N GLN A 82 10.46 0.71 -12.17
CA GLN A 82 9.32 0.83 -11.25
C GLN A 82 9.67 0.77 -9.75
N ARG A 83 10.95 0.97 -9.40
CA ARG A 83 11.41 1.08 -8.00
C ARG A 83 11.96 2.47 -7.73
N LEU A 84 11.61 2.99 -6.56
CA LEU A 84 12.18 4.23 -6.07
C LEU A 84 13.62 3.98 -5.60
N CYS A 85 14.56 4.70 -6.18
CA CYS A 85 15.98 4.62 -5.87
C CYS A 85 16.47 5.95 -5.27
N ALA A 86 17.41 5.86 -4.34
CA ALA A 86 18.06 7.01 -3.75
C ALA A 86 19.56 6.75 -3.58
N PHE A 87 20.37 7.73 -3.95
CA PHE A 87 21.81 7.72 -3.73
C PHE A 87 22.25 8.92 -2.91
N TYR A 88 22.98 8.62 -1.84
CA TYR A 88 23.84 9.53 -1.08
C TYR A 88 25.28 9.37 -1.58
N PRO A 89 26.21 10.27 -1.22
CA PRO A 89 27.61 10.21 -1.66
C PRO A 89 28.22 8.80 -1.58
N ARG A 90 28.02 8.08 -0.48
CA ARG A 90 28.60 6.73 -0.27
C ARG A 90 27.58 5.66 0.10
N GLN A 91 26.30 5.89 -0.18
CA GLN A 91 25.23 4.94 0.18
C GLN A 91 24.13 4.93 -0.87
N GLY A 92 23.55 3.75 -1.09
CA GLY A 92 22.39 3.58 -1.96
C GLY A 92 21.22 2.95 -1.20
N ALA A 93 20.01 3.26 -1.65
CA ALA A 93 18.80 2.61 -1.17
C ALA A 93 17.77 2.48 -2.28
N PHE A 94 16.91 1.44 -2.18
CA PHE A 94 15.78 1.28 -3.08
C PHE A 94 14.59 0.57 -2.42
N ALA A 95 13.40 0.86 -2.92
CA ALA A 95 12.14 0.28 -2.46
C ALA A 95 11.09 0.30 -3.60
N PRO A 96 10.06 -0.56 -3.57
CA PRO A 96 9.82 -1.62 -2.59
C PRO A 96 10.58 -2.92 -2.92
N VAL A 97 10.88 -3.71 -1.88
CA VAL A 97 11.36 -5.10 -1.95
C VAL A 97 10.57 -5.99 -0.98
N ARG A 98 10.34 -7.25 -1.35
CA ARG A 98 9.63 -8.21 -0.48
C ARG A 98 10.56 -8.87 0.54
N ASP A 99 11.77 -9.19 0.11
CA ASP A 99 12.75 -9.95 0.87
C ASP A 99 14.18 -9.64 0.38
N ILE A 100 15.17 -10.28 1.02
CA ILE A 100 16.59 -10.06 0.71
C ILE A 100 16.94 -10.62 -0.67
N ALA A 101 16.28 -11.70 -1.10
CA ALA A 101 16.45 -12.28 -2.42
C ALA A 101 16.01 -11.29 -3.52
N GLY A 102 14.86 -10.63 -3.35
CA GLY A 102 14.37 -9.60 -4.25
C GLY A 102 15.19 -8.31 -4.24
N ALA A 103 15.93 -8.04 -3.15
CA ALA A 103 16.93 -6.99 -3.10
C ALA A 103 18.20 -7.38 -3.87
N MET A 104 18.73 -8.59 -3.63
CA MET A 104 19.90 -9.15 -4.33
C MET A 104 19.66 -9.31 -5.84
N ALA A 105 18.44 -9.57 -6.27
CA ALA A 105 18.09 -9.66 -7.70
C ALA A 105 18.05 -8.30 -8.42
N PHE A 106 17.89 -7.20 -7.69
CA PHE A 106 17.78 -5.85 -8.26
C PHE A 106 19.05 -5.03 -8.13
N LEU A 107 19.81 -5.23 -7.05
CA LEU A 107 21.05 -4.50 -6.81
C LEU A 107 22.01 -4.53 -8.01
N PRO A 108 22.24 -5.66 -8.71
CA PRO A 108 23.08 -5.68 -9.91
C PRO A 108 22.57 -4.74 -11.01
N LYS A 109 21.25 -4.71 -11.26
CA LYS A 109 20.64 -3.85 -12.29
C LYS A 109 20.82 -2.37 -11.97
N LEU A 110 20.73 -2.01 -10.69
CA LEU A 110 20.94 -0.64 -10.23
C LEU A 110 22.41 -0.21 -10.36
N LEU A 111 23.34 -1.11 -10.03
CA LEU A 111 24.78 -0.85 -10.15
C LEU A 111 25.24 -0.83 -11.60
N ASP A 112 24.72 -1.71 -12.45
CA ASP A 112 24.96 -1.68 -13.90
C ASP A 112 24.50 -0.36 -14.52
N PHE A 113 23.33 0.16 -14.11
CA PHE A 113 22.87 1.49 -14.53
C PHE A 113 23.88 2.60 -14.18
N ILE A 114 24.47 2.56 -12.99
CA ILE A 114 25.50 3.53 -12.57
C ILE A 114 26.80 3.37 -13.37
N ALA A 115 27.24 2.14 -13.59
CA ALA A 115 28.44 1.85 -14.38
C ALA A 115 28.25 2.30 -15.85
N ASP A 116 27.08 2.04 -16.43
CA ASP A 116 26.71 2.49 -17.77
C ASP A 116 26.67 4.01 -17.87
N LEU A 117 26.08 4.67 -16.88
CA LEU A 117 26.03 6.11 -16.79
C LEU A 117 27.44 6.72 -16.75
N TYR A 118 28.33 6.14 -15.94
CA TYR A 118 29.71 6.59 -15.86
C TYR A 118 30.42 6.47 -17.21
N ARG A 119 30.28 5.32 -17.90
CA ARG A 119 30.87 5.10 -19.23
C ARG A 119 30.33 6.06 -20.28
N GLN A 120 29.06 6.42 -20.20
CA GLN A 120 28.40 7.33 -21.14
C GLN A 120 28.59 8.81 -20.78
N ARG A 121 29.12 9.12 -19.59
CA ARG A 121 29.30 10.48 -19.06
C ARG A 121 29.88 11.48 -20.08
N PRO A 122 30.90 11.16 -20.90
CA PRO A 122 31.45 12.12 -21.87
C PRO A 122 30.46 12.58 -22.95
N ARG A 123 29.37 11.83 -23.16
CA ARG A 123 28.33 12.11 -24.18
C ARG A 123 27.06 12.71 -23.59
N LEU A 124 26.95 12.78 -22.27
CA LEU A 124 25.74 13.25 -21.57
C LEU A 124 25.90 14.70 -21.12
N THR A 125 24.84 15.48 -21.26
CA THR A 125 24.79 16.84 -20.70
C THR A 125 24.27 16.78 -19.26
N PRO A 126 25.05 17.16 -18.24
CA PRO A 126 24.62 17.06 -16.84
C PRO A 126 23.54 18.09 -16.49
N ASN A 127 22.56 17.68 -15.69
CA ASN A 127 21.52 18.54 -15.15
C ASN A 127 21.81 18.90 -13.68
N HIS A 128 22.33 20.10 -13.47
CA HIS A 128 22.65 20.61 -12.12
C HIS A 128 21.45 21.22 -11.38
N LYS A 129 20.25 21.23 -11.97
CA LYS A 129 19.06 21.83 -11.36
C LYS A 129 18.73 21.09 -10.06
N LYS A 130 18.91 21.78 -8.94
CA LYS A 130 18.52 21.27 -7.63
C LYS A 130 17.01 21.33 -7.47
N PHE A 131 16.45 20.30 -6.86
CA PHE A 131 15.09 20.32 -6.38
C PHE A 131 14.96 21.35 -5.27
N LYS A 132 14.27 22.45 -5.57
CA LYS A 132 13.85 23.44 -4.58
C LYS A 132 12.39 23.17 -4.26
N PRO A 133 12.06 22.70 -3.05
CA PRO A 133 10.67 22.59 -2.64
C PRO A 133 10.02 23.97 -2.70
N VAL A 134 8.72 24.03 -3.02
CA VAL A 134 7.96 25.28 -2.99
C VAL A 134 8.12 25.92 -1.61
N SER A 135 8.36 27.23 -1.57
CA SER A 135 8.57 27.96 -0.32
C SER A 135 7.48 27.65 0.70
N ILE A 136 7.89 27.32 1.92
CA ILE A 136 6.98 27.03 3.03
C ILE A 136 6.05 28.23 3.27
N LEU A 137 6.58 29.45 3.16
CA LEU A 137 5.80 30.68 3.33
C LEU A 137 4.77 30.85 2.21
N ASP A 138 5.13 30.54 0.97
CA ASP A 138 4.20 30.65 -0.16
C ASP A 138 3.08 29.62 -0.07
N ILE A 139 3.40 28.39 0.36
CA ILE A 139 2.36 27.39 0.65
C ILE A 139 1.48 27.86 1.81
N TYR A 140 2.07 28.37 2.89
CA TYR A 140 1.32 28.80 4.06
C TYR A 140 0.34 29.93 3.75
N ARG A 141 0.71 30.87 2.87
CA ARG A 141 -0.18 31.94 2.39
C ARG A 141 -1.43 31.41 1.68
N LEU A 142 -1.39 30.19 1.16
CA LEU A 142 -2.53 29.52 0.53
C LEU A 142 -3.36 28.68 1.51
N LEU A 143 -2.88 28.48 2.75
CA LEU A 143 -3.59 27.70 3.75
C LEU A 143 -4.57 28.55 4.56
N PRO A 144 -5.65 27.97 5.11
CA PRO A 144 -6.63 28.69 5.92
C PRO A 144 -6.11 29.31 7.22
N GLY A 145 -4.90 28.94 7.66
CA GLY A 145 -4.27 29.50 8.87
C GLY A 145 -4.95 29.14 10.20
N THR A 146 -5.95 28.25 10.24
CA THR A 146 -6.76 27.97 11.44
C THR A 146 -6.03 27.22 12.55
N ASN A 147 -4.92 26.53 12.23
CA ASN A 147 -4.19 25.65 13.16
C ASN A 147 -5.09 24.62 13.88
N CYS A 148 -6.14 24.12 13.24
CA CYS A 148 -7.15 23.23 13.83
C CYS A 148 -6.63 21.87 14.33
N ARG A 149 -5.47 21.42 13.85
CA ARG A 149 -4.81 20.13 14.14
C ARG A 149 -5.56 18.86 13.71
N ILE A 150 -6.74 18.98 13.12
CA ILE A 150 -7.54 17.84 12.63
C ILE A 150 -6.79 17.02 11.57
N CYS A 151 -5.95 17.66 10.74
CA CYS A 151 -5.10 16.98 9.76
C CYS A 151 -3.90 16.21 10.35
N GLY A 152 -3.73 16.23 11.67
CA GLY A 152 -2.65 15.55 12.40
C GLY A 152 -1.35 16.35 12.54
N TYR A 153 -1.33 17.62 12.13
CA TYR A 153 -0.16 18.51 12.29
C TYR A 153 -0.41 19.56 13.37
N SER A 154 0.63 19.92 14.13
CA SER A 154 0.54 20.85 15.26
C SER A 154 0.17 22.28 14.86
N THR A 155 0.58 22.72 13.67
CA THR A 155 0.26 24.03 13.07
C THR A 155 0.10 23.93 11.56
N CYS A 156 -0.61 24.88 10.95
CA CYS A 156 -0.68 25.07 9.51
C CYS A 156 0.71 25.35 8.91
N MET A 157 1.61 25.99 9.65
CA MET A 157 3.01 26.17 9.24
C MET A 157 3.75 24.82 9.17
N ALA A 158 3.56 23.94 10.16
CA ALA A 158 4.14 22.60 10.13
C ALA A 158 3.57 21.76 8.98
N TYR A 159 2.27 21.91 8.69
CA TYR A 159 1.62 21.30 7.54
C TYR A 159 2.15 21.85 6.21
N ALA A 160 2.33 23.18 6.08
CA ALA A 160 2.97 23.81 4.92
C ALA A 160 4.40 23.33 4.70
N ALA A 161 5.17 23.16 5.79
CA ALA A 161 6.51 22.59 5.73
C ALA A 161 6.50 21.12 5.26
N ALA A 162 5.51 20.35 5.68
CA ALA A 162 5.30 18.98 5.20
C ALA A 162 4.90 18.95 3.71
N LEU A 163 4.03 19.86 3.26
CA LEU A 163 3.62 20.00 1.85
C LEU A 163 4.81 20.40 0.96
N SER A 164 5.58 21.40 1.38
CA SER A 164 6.81 21.87 0.73
C SER A 164 7.76 20.70 0.47
N ARG A 165 7.94 19.84 1.48
CA ARG A 165 8.79 18.65 1.42
C ARG A 165 8.11 17.41 0.83
N GLN A 166 6.92 17.54 0.23
CA GLN A 166 6.14 16.44 -0.37
C GLN A 166 5.88 15.28 0.59
N ARG A 167 5.78 15.55 1.90
CA ARG A 167 5.50 14.56 2.94
C ARG A 167 4.01 14.35 3.21
N THR A 168 3.16 15.21 2.64
CA THR A 168 1.71 15.20 2.77
C THR A 168 1.08 15.79 1.51
N SER A 169 -0.24 15.66 1.37
CA SER A 169 -1.01 16.21 0.24
C SER A 169 -1.98 17.27 0.72
N MET A 170 -2.30 18.25 -0.15
CA MET A 170 -3.24 19.35 0.13
C MET A 170 -4.65 18.85 0.52
N VAL A 171 -5.03 17.66 0.03
CA VAL A 171 -6.33 17.02 0.32
C VAL A 171 -6.48 16.66 1.80
N LYS A 172 -5.37 16.58 2.57
CA LYS A 172 -5.40 16.23 4.00
C LYS A 172 -5.88 17.39 4.88
N CYS A 173 -5.93 18.63 4.38
CA CYS A 173 -6.45 19.75 5.14
C CYS A 173 -7.99 19.73 5.09
N PRO A 174 -8.70 19.58 6.23
CA PRO A 174 -10.16 19.50 6.25
C PRO A 174 -10.85 20.83 5.93
N HIS A 175 -10.11 21.94 5.99
CA HIS A 175 -10.61 23.27 5.67
C HIS A 175 -10.32 23.71 4.24
N LEU A 176 -9.51 22.95 3.49
CA LEU A 176 -9.38 23.18 2.07
C LEU A 176 -10.51 22.43 1.37
N ALA A 177 -11.29 23.17 0.58
CA ALA A 177 -12.19 22.54 -0.37
C ALA A 177 -11.37 21.70 -1.37
N ARG A 178 -11.96 20.62 -1.87
CA ARG A 178 -11.36 19.85 -2.97
C ARG A 178 -11.14 20.77 -4.18
N PRO A 179 -10.08 20.58 -4.97
CA PRO A 179 -9.79 21.44 -6.12
C PRO A 179 -10.95 21.41 -7.12
N VAL A 180 -11.38 22.59 -7.57
CA VAL A 180 -12.49 22.78 -8.53
C VAL A 180 -12.10 22.28 -9.93
N GLU A 181 -10.82 22.45 -10.30
CA GLU A 181 -10.26 21.99 -11.57
C GLU A 181 -8.94 21.24 -11.31
N GLU A 182 -8.70 20.16 -12.07
CA GLU A 182 -7.43 19.44 -12.05
C GLU A 182 -6.72 19.56 -13.39
N LYS A 183 -5.45 19.97 -13.35
CA LYS A 183 -4.58 20.00 -14.53
C LYS A 183 -3.89 18.66 -14.71
N ALA A 184 -4.31 17.90 -15.71
CA ALA A 184 -3.59 16.73 -16.17
C ALA A 184 -2.54 17.14 -17.19
N ILE A 185 -1.27 16.80 -16.93
CA ILE A 185 -0.15 17.11 -17.83
C ILE A 185 0.29 15.82 -18.51
N PHE A 186 0.17 15.78 -19.82
CA PHE A 186 0.52 14.63 -20.65
C PHE A 186 1.81 14.91 -21.43
N PRO A 187 2.87 14.10 -21.24
CA PRO A 187 4.03 14.14 -22.12
C PRO A 187 3.66 13.58 -23.50
N VAL A 188 4.09 14.27 -24.56
CA VAL A 188 3.94 13.84 -25.96
C VAL A 188 5.27 13.27 -26.42
N TYR A 189 5.24 11.99 -26.77
CA TYR A 189 6.42 11.25 -27.21
C TYR A 189 6.56 11.28 -28.74
N ASP A 190 7.80 11.25 -29.25
CA ASP A 190 8.08 10.95 -30.65
C ASP A 190 8.07 9.43 -30.92
N ARG A 191 8.34 9.03 -32.18
CA ARG A 191 8.44 7.62 -32.59
C ARG A 191 9.60 6.87 -31.97
N GLN A 192 10.55 7.57 -31.36
CA GLN A 192 11.73 7.01 -30.70
C GLN A 192 11.53 6.94 -29.18
N GLY A 193 10.40 7.41 -28.66
CA GLY A 193 10.06 7.40 -27.24
C GLY A 193 10.58 8.60 -26.46
N ASN A 194 11.06 9.67 -27.11
CA ASN A 194 11.52 10.88 -26.42
C ASN A 194 10.37 11.87 -26.22
N VAL A 195 10.32 12.53 -25.06
CA VAL A 195 9.32 13.57 -24.80
C VAL A 195 9.67 14.83 -25.59
N VAL A 196 8.81 15.20 -26.54
CA VAL A 196 9.02 16.38 -27.40
C VAL A 196 8.32 17.61 -26.82
N ARG A 197 7.17 17.42 -26.17
CA ARG A 197 6.36 18.51 -25.57
C ARG A 197 5.45 17.97 -24.48
N THR A 198 4.84 18.87 -23.71
CA THR A 198 3.78 18.54 -22.77
C THR A 198 2.48 19.23 -23.16
N VAL A 199 1.35 18.56 -22.95
CA VAL A 199 0.01 19.11 -23.12
C VAL A 199 -0.66 19.11 -21.75
N SER A 200 -1.15 20.27 -21.34
CA SER A 200 -1.96 20.38 -20.12
C SER A 200 -3.43 20.43 -20.51
N LEU A 201 -4.24 19.57 -19.91
CA LEU A 201 -5.70 19.58 -20.04
C LEU A 201 -6.30 19.91 -18.67
N ASP A 202 -7.20 20.88 -18.66
CA ASP A 202 -8.04 21.19 -17.51
C ASP A 202 -9.20 20.20 -17.50
N ILE A 203 -9.26 19.35 -16.48
CA ILE A 203 -10.31 18.35 -16.30
C ILE A 203 -11.27 18.86 -15.24
N ASP A 204 -12.49 19.18 -15.66
CA ASP A 204 -13.62 19.37 -14.74
C ASP A 204 -14.01 17.99 -14.19
N THR A 205 -13.66 17.77 -12.92
CA THR A 205 -13.93 16.53 -12.22
C THR A 205 -15.18 16.59 -11.34
N ALA A 206 -15.89 17.73 -11.32
CA ALA A 206 -16.99 17.99 -10.38
C ALA A 206 -18.12 16.96 -10.50
N CYS A 207 -18.58 16.68 -11.73
CA CYS A 207 -19.69 15.72 -11.97
C CYS A 207 -19.32 14.28 -11.60
N LEU A 208 -18.10 13.83 -11.94
CA LEU A 208 -17.64 12.48 -11.63
C LEU A 208 -17.54 12.28 -10.11
N ARG A 209 -17.06 13.31 -9.40
CA ARG A 209 -16.91 13.30 -7.94
C ARG A 209 -18.24 13.31 -7.22
N GLN A 210 -19.21 14.10 -7.66
CA GLN A 210 -20.55 14.09 -7.09
C GLN A 210 -21.18 12.69 -7.15
N LYS A 211 -20.96 11.96 -8.26
CA LYS A 211 -21.40 10.57 -8.40
C LYS A 211 -20.65 9.61 -7.45
N ILE A 212 -19.37 9.86 -7.17
CA ILE A 212 -18.58 9.06 -6.21
C ILE A 212 -19.11 9.29 -4.80
N ASP A 213 -19.21 10.53 -4.34
CA ASP A 213 -19.67 10.87 -2.98
C ASP A 213 -21.11 10.35 -2.73
N GLN A 214 -21.99 10.43 -3.75
CA GLN A 214 -23.34 9.88 -3.67
C GLN A 214 -23.34 8.35 -3.54
N LYS A 215 -22.44 7.66 -4.26
CA LYS A 215 -22.29 6.20 -4.15
C LYS A 215 -21.71 5.80 -2.80
N GLU A 216 -20.70 6.51 -2.30
CA GLU A 216 -20.10 6.25 -0.98
C GLU A 216 -21.14 6.36 0.14
N THR A 217 -21.95 7.42 0.11
CA THR A 217 -23.03 7.62 1.09
C THR A 217 -24.05 6.48 1.01
N ARG A 218 -24.40 6.04 -0.21
CA ARG A 218 -25.30 4.90 -0.40
C ARG A 218 -24.69 3.61 0.13
N ILE A 219 -23.41 3.35 -0.14
CA ILE A 219 -22.68 2.17 0.37
C ILE A 219 -22.70 2.16 1.89
N GLN A 220 -22.35 3.27 2.55
CA GLN A 220 -22.37 3.39 4.00
C GLN A 220 -23.77 3.12 4.58
N SER A 221 -24.82 3.67 3.96
CA SER A 221 -26.20 3.42 4.40
C SER A 221 -26.61 1.94 4.28
N LEU A 222 -26.16 1.25 3.24
CA LEU A 222 -26.44 -0.17 3.02
C LEU A 222 -25.66 -1.04 4.01
N GLN A 223 -24.39 -0.71 4.27
CA GLN A 223 -23.57 -1.39 5.27
C GLN A 223 -24.19 -1.28 6.67
N SER A 224 -24.67 -0.09 7.06
CA SER A 224 -25.39 0.08 8.33
C SER A 224 -26.62 -0.83 8.41
N ARG A 225 -27.48 -0.82 7.38
CA ARG A 225 -28.69 -1.66 7.34
C ARG A 225 -28.36 -3.15 7.39
N LEU A 226 -27.33 -3.59 6.69
CA LEU A 226 -26.87 -4.98 6.74
C LEU A 226 -26.44 -5.37 8.15
N SER A 227 -25.65 -4.52 8.81
CA SER A 227 -25.22 -4.77 10.19
C SER A 227 -26.38 -4.83 11.17
N ASP A 228 -27.42 -4.01 10.98
CA ASP A 228 -28.63 -4.05 11.81
C ASP A 228 -29.43 -5.34 11.57
N LEU A 229 -29.55 -5.78 10.32
CA LEU A 229 -30.22 -7.05 9.98
C LEU A 229 -29.47 -8.26 10.55
N GLU A 230 -28.14 -8.25 10.49
CA GLU A 230 -27.30 -9.31 11.09
C GLU A 230 -27.47 -9.38 12.60
N ARG A 231 -27.53 -8.24 13.29
CA ARG A 231 -27.82 -8.18 14.73
C ARG A 231 -29.19 -8.73 15.08
N ILE A 232 -30.23 -8.34 14.33
CA ILE A 232 -31.59 -8.86 14.54
C ILE A 232 -31.63 -10.37 14.30
N ARG A 233 -30.96 -10.84 13.25
CA ARG A 233 -30.88 -12.25 12.91
C ARG A 233 -30.19 -13.07 14.01
N ALA A 234 -29.06 -12.59 14.54
CA ALA A 234 -28.36 -13.23 15.65
C ALA A 234 -29.23 -13.27 16.92
N ALA A 235 -29.88 -12.16 17.27
CA ALA A 235 -30.77 -12.11 18.43
C ALA A 235 -31.98 -13.07 18.31
N ASN A 236 -32.54 -13.21 17.10
CA ASN A 236 -33.63 -14.17 16.85
C ASN A 236 -33.15 -15.62 17.03
N PHE A 237 -31.92 -15.92 16.61
CA PHE A 237 -31.35 -17.25 16.77
C PHE A 237 -31.08 -17.58 18.24
N ASP A 238 -30.48 -16.64 18.98
CA ASP A 238 -30.20 -16.81 20.41
C ASP A 238 -31.50 -17.04 21.18
N ALA A 239 -32.52 -16.22 20.92
CA ALA A 239 -33.85 -16.40 21.52
C ALA A 239 -34.48 -17.75 21.17
N ALA A 240 -34.33 -18.24 19.94
CA ALA A 240 -34.85 -19.55 19.54
C ALA A 240 -34.09 -20.69 20.22
N ASN A 241 -32.77 -20.57 20.35
CA ASN A 241 -31.92 -21.56 20.99
C ASN A 241 -32.20 -21.67 22.50
N ASP A 242 -32.42 -20.54 23.16
CA ASP A 242 -32.75 -20.47 24.58
C ASP A 242 -34.13 -21.08 24.91
N ASN A 243 -35.06 -21.08 23.93
CA ASN A 243 -36.37 -21.70 24.06
C ASN A 243 -36.36 -23.22 23.82
N LEU A 244 -35.24 -23.82 23.41
CA LEU A 244 -35.13 -25.27 23.28
C LEU A 244 -35.11 -25.93 24.67
N PRO A 245 -35.63 -27.17 24.81
CA PRO A 245 -35.53 -27.92 26.07
C PRO A 245 -34.08 -28.08 26.56
N THR A 246 -33.13 -28.10 25.64
CA THR A 246 -31.71 -28.00 25.93
C THR A 246 -31.05 -27.19 24.81
N PRO A 247 -30.43 -26.03 25.12
CA PRO A 247 -29.77 -25.22 24.12
C PRO A 247 -28.69 -25.99 23.34
N LEU A 248 -28.53 -25.63 22.07
CA LEU A 248 -27.41 -26.07 21.26
C LEU A 248 -26.12 -25.44 21.79
N THR A 249 -25.10 -26.28 21.92
CA THR A 249 -23.73 -25.84 22.23
C THR A 249 -23.12 -25.15 21.02
N ARG A 250 -22.08 -24.33 21.25
CA ARG A 250 -21.30 -23.70 20.16
C ARG A 250 -20.90 -24.69 19.06
N ARG A 251 -20.48 -25.89 19.45
CA ARG A 251 -20.06 -26.92 18.49
C ARG A 251 -21.21 -27.51 17.69
N GLU A 252 -22.37 -27.67 18.31
CA GLU A 252 -23.59 -28.11 17.62
C GLU A 252 -24.11 -27.04 16.67
N ILE A 253 -23.99 -25.75 17.03
CA ILE A 253 -24.31 -24.62 16.13
C ILE A 253 -23.39 -24.65 14.90
N GLU A 254 -22.08 -24.78 15.07
CA GLU A 254 -21.12 -24.90 13.96
C GLU A 254 -21.48 -26.06 13.02
N VAL A 255 -21.84 -27.23 13.58
CA VAL A 255 -22.28 -28.38 12.78
C VAL A 255 -23.60 -28.08 12.07
N LEU A 256 -24.57 -27.45 12.73
CA LEU A 256 -25.85 -27.06 12.15
C LEU A 256 -25.69 -26.03 11.00
N GLN A 257 -24.75 -25.10 11.11
CA GLN A 257 -24.44 -24.15 10.02
C GLN A 257 -23.96 -24.88 8.76
N ARG A 258 -23.09 -25.87 8.90
CA ARG A 258 -22.63 -26.68 7.77
C ARG A 258 -23.71 -27.60 7.22
N ILE A 259 -24.61 -28.09 8.09
CA ILE A 259 -25.82 -28.81 7.66
C ILE A 259 -26.72 -27.90 6.80
N ALA A 260 -26.96 -26.66 7.24
CA ALA A 260 -27.75 -25.67 6.52
C ALA A 260 -27.09 -25.26 5.19
N GLY A 261 -25.75 -25.24 5.14
CA GLY A 261 -24.97 -25.01 3.92
C GLY A 261 -24.92 -26.21 2.96
N GLY A 262 -25.53 -27.36 3.31
CA GLY A 262 -25.57 -28.54 2.45
C GLY A 262 -24.33 -29.42 2.49
N ALA A 263 -23.35 -29.14 3.36
CA ALA A 263 -22.14 -29.94 3.49
C ALA A 263 -22.48 -31.38 3.93
N THR A 264 -21.74 -32.37 3.52
CA THR A 264 -21.87 -33.78 3.94
C THR A 264 -21.13 -34.03 5.26
N ASN A 265 -21.42 -35.12 5.97
CA ASN A 265 -20.71 -35.45 7.20
C ASN A 265 -19.18 -35.61 6.99
N ARG A 266 -18.76 -35.97 5.78
CA ARG A 266 -17.35 -36.05 5.39
C ARG A 266 -16.74 -34.65 5.27
N GLU A 267 -17.42 -33.72 4.61
CA GLU A 267 -16.95 -32.33 4.48
C GLU A 267 -16.92 -31.65 5.85
N ILE A 268 -17.97 -31.80 6.65
CA ILE A 268 -18.03 -31.29 8.03
C ILE A 268 -16.86 -31.84 8.86
N SER A 269 -16.54 -33.12 8.74
CA SER A 269 -15.42 -33.73 9.46
C SER A 269 -14.08 -33.11 9.08
N GLY A 270 -13.89 -32.78 7.80
CA GLY A 270 -12.67 -32.14 7.28
C GLY A 270 -12.56 -30.68 7.70
N GLU A 271 -13.63 -29.90 7.56
CA GLU A 271 -13.67 -28.49 7.93
C GLU A 271 -13.51 -28.28 9.43
N LEU A 272 -14.15 -29.12 10.23
CA LEU A 272 -14.16 -29.01 11.68
C LEU A 272 -13.03 -29.82 12.37
N GLN A 273 -12.20 -30.54 11.60
CA GLN A 273 -11.09 -31.37 12.09
C GLN A 273 -11.51 -32.38 13.19
N ILE A 274 -12.64 -33.05 12.99
CA ILE A 274 -13.17 -34.08 13.91
C ILE A 274 -13.49 -35.36 13.14
N SER A 275 -13.63 -36.49 13.84
CA SER A 275 -13.98 -37.74 13.18
C SER A 275 -15.41 -37.70 12.61
N GLN A 276 -15.66 -38.40 11.49
CA GLN A 276 -17.02 -38.55 10.95
C GLN A 276 -17.99 -39.19 11.96
N HIS A 277 -17.47 -40.04 12.85
CA HIS A 277 -18.26 -40.63 13.93
C HIS A 277 -18.74 -39.53 14.90
N THR A 278 -17.84 -38.64 15.30
CA THR A 278 -18.15 -37.46 16.14
C THR A 278 -19.19 -36.55 15.47
N VAL A 279 -19.06 -36.31 14.16
CA VAL A 279 -20.07 -35.54 13.39
C VAL A 279 -21.44 -36.20 13.44
N LYS A 280 -21.52 -37.53 13.24
CA LYS A 280 -22.78 -38.28 13.33
C LYS A 280 -23.41 -38.13 14.72
N SER A 281 -22.62 -38.24 15.78
CA SER A 281 -23.11 -38.04 17.15
C SER A 281 -23.66 -36.64 17.36
N HIS A 282 -22.96 -35.59 16.90
CA HIS A 282 -23.47 -34.22 16.95
C HIS A 282 -24.77 -34.04 16.17
N VAL A 283 -24.89 -34.61 14.97
CA VAL A 283 -26.12 -34.54 14.16
C VAL A 283 -27.31 -35.15 14.90
N ILE A 284 -27.12 -36.32 15.52
CA ILE A 284 -28.18 -36.98 16.31
C ILE A 284 -28.59 -36.11 17.50
N HIS A 285 -27.63 -35.55 18.23
CA HIS A 285 -27.93 -34.67 19.36
C HIS A 285 -28.67 -33.41 18.92
N ILE A 286 -28.27 -32.80 17.80
CA ILE A 286 -28.95 -31.65 17.20
C ILE A 286 -30.39 -32.01 16.86
N PHE A 287 -30.63 -33.14 16.18
CA PHE A 287 -31.98 -33.56 15.79
C PHE A 287 -32.88 -33.76 17.01
N ASN A 288 -32.35 -34.42 18.05
CA ASN A 288 -33.08 -34.61 19.30
C ASN A 288 -33.41 -33.29 20.01
N LYS A 289 -32.46 -32.34 20.06
CA LYS A 289 -32.67 -31.03 20.69
C LYS A 289 -33.66 -30.15 19.92
N LEU A 290 -33.62 -30.21 18.59
CA LEU A 290 -34.51 -29.46 17.70
C LEU A 290 -35.90 -30.11 17.54
N GLY A 291 -36.07 -31.38 17.92
CA GLY A 291 -37.30 -32.13 17.72
C GLY A 291 -37.59 -32.44 16.25
N VAL A 292 -36.55 -32.62 15.44
CA VAL A 292 -36.65 -32.87 13.98
C VAL A 292 -36.14 -34.26 13.62
N ASN A 293 -36.61 -34.80 12.50
CA ASN A 293 -36.31 -36.19 12.12
C ASN A 293 -35.30 -36.33 10.98
N ASP A 294 -35.03 -35.25 10.24
CA ASP A 294 -34.15 -35.30 9.08
C ASP A 294 -33.34 -34.01 8.90
N ARG A 295 -32.35 -34.12 8.01
CA ARG A 295 -31.42 -33.05 7.70
C ARG A 295 -32.11 -31.82 7.10
N ALA A 296 -33.14 -32.02 6.27
CA ALA A 296 -33.85 -30.93 5.62
C ALA A 296 -34.65 -30.12 6.65
N GLN A 297 -35.29 -30.79 7.60
CA GLN A 297 -35.99 -30.17 8.73
C GLN A 297 -35.03 -29.40 9.64
N ALA A 298 -33.84 -29.94 9.93
CA ALA A 298 -32.82 -29.22 10.70
C ALA A 298 -32.33 -27.96 9.96
N SER A 299 -32.08 -28.05 8.64
CA SER A 299 -31.72 -26.89 7.82
C SER A 299 -32.84 -25.84 7.77
N ALA A 300 -34.09 -26.28 7.64
CA ALA A 300 -35.26 -25.40 7.63
C ALA A 300 -35.43 -24.69 8.98
N TRP A 301 -35.23 -25.40 10.10
CA TRP A 301 -35.24 -24.80 11.43
C TRP A 301 -34.21 -23.69 11.57
N GLY A 302 -32.97 -23.94 11.11
CA GLY A 302 -31.91 -22.93 11.12
C GLY A 302 -32.27 -21.70 10.27
N ALA A 303 -32.82 -21.90 9.08
CA ALA A 303 -33.22 -20.81 8.20
C ALA A 303 -34.34 -19.93 8.80
N LEU A 304 -35.33 -20.56 9.44
CA LEU A 304 -36.47 -19.87 10.07
C LEU A 304 -36.04 -19.04 11.30
N HIS A 305 -35.08 -19.53 12.07
CA HIS A 305 -34.65 -18.89 13.32
C HIS A 305 -33.41 -18.01 13.15
N GLY A 306 -32.98 -17.74 11.92
CA GLY A 306 -31.88 -16.81 11.69
C GLY A 306 -30.49 -17.36 12.00
N LEU A 307 -30.28 -18.68 11.85
CA LEU A 307 -28.97 -19.31 12.01
C LEU A 307 -27.87 -18.50 11.29
N PRO A 308 -26.83 -18.02 11.99
CA PRO A 308 -25.77 -17.24 11.37
C PRO A 308 -25.08 -18.06 10.28
N LEU A 309 -24.81 -17.43 9.13
CA LEU A 309 -24.06 -18.09 8.06
C LEU A 309 -22.61 -18.29 8.52
N CYS A 310 -21.99 -19.40 8.13
CA CYS A 310 -20.55 -19.53 8.35
C CYS A 310 -19.81 -18.46 7.54
N GLU A 311 -18.90 -17.76 8.19
CA GLU A 311 -17.83 -17.06 7.48
C GLU A 311 -17.00 -18.13 6.74
N TYR A 312 -16.90 -17.98 5.42
CA TYR A 312 -15.91 -18.73 4.64
C TYR A 312 -14.54 -18.13 4.95
N PRO A 313 -13.55 -18.92 5.43
CA PRO A 313 -12.15 -18.50 5.40
C PRO A 313 -11.64 -18.38 3.97
#